data_AF-A0A356FY09-F1
#
_entry.id   AF-A0A356FY09-F1
#
_cell.length_a   1.000
_cell.length_b   1.000
_cell.length_c   1.000
_cell.angle_alpha   90.00
_cell.angle_beta   90.00
_cell.angle_gamma   90.00
#
_symmetry.space_group_name_H-M   'P 1'
#
loop_
_entity.id
_entity.type
_entity.pdbx_description
1 polymer ?
#
loop_
_entity_poly.entity_id
_entity_poly.type
_entity_poly.pdbx_seq_one_letter_code
_entity_poly.pdbx_strand_id
1 'polypeptide(L)'
;MSKFKVSKTTDQVQTMVTNVRTLFAGNRTYNGLGDSSSGYGTAYTLGIFNDEICDDSTCKNPVNPYGGPVSIGTANSNQYFTISYSGLPQDACTRLAMADWGDASSGLVAIIASGAAATSQTSAKTFTGNAQNGIFTTTAHLIPITLSNAVTACKKSASADNSSSITWVYR
;
A
#
# COMPACT_ATOMS: atom_id res chain seq x y z
N MET A 1 -7.01 -18.66 9.77
CA MET A 1 -5.67 -18.09 9.48
C MET A 1 -5.75 -16.89 8.53
N SER A 2 -6.27 -17.01 7.31
CA SER A 2 -6.31 -15.89 6.34
C SER A 2 -7.11 -14.68 6.84
N LYS A 3 -8.29 -14.89 7.45
CA LYS A 3 -9.11 -13.80 8.03
C LYS A 3 -8.35 -12.98 9.10
N PHE A 4 -7.57 -13.64 9.96
CA PHE A 4 -6.78 -12.97 10.99
C PHE A 4 -5.67 -12.12 10.38
N LYS A 5 -4.95 -12.64 9.37
CA LYS A 5 -3.90 -11.90 8.67
C LYS A 5 -4.45 -10.70 7.88
N VAL A 6 -5.63 -10.82 7.29
CA VAL A 6 -6.32 -9.70 6.62
C VAL A 6 -6.67 -8.62 7.65
N SER A 7 -7.30 -8.97 8.77
CA SER A 7 -7.62 -8.01 9.85
C SER A 7 -6.37 -7.28 10.34
N LYS A 8 -5.30 -8.04 10.65
CA LYS A 8 -4.03 -7.47 11.09
C LYS A 8 -3.44 -6.51 10.05
N THR A 9 -3.52 -6.85 8.77
CA THR A 9 -3.05 -5.98 7.68
C THR A 9 -3.87 -4.69 7.62
N THR A 10 -5.19 -4.77 7.77
CA THR A 10 -6.07 -3.60 7.83
C THR A 10 -5.69 -2.69 9.00
N ASP A 11 -5.52 -3.25 10.19
CA ASP A 11 -5.16 -2.46 11.39
C ASP A 11 -3.80 -1.77 11.23
N GLN A 12 -2.81 -2.49 10.70
CA GLN A 12 -1.48 -1.94 10.42
C GLN A 12 -1.52 -0.80 9.42
N VAL A 13 -2.20 -0.97 8.28
CA VAL A 13 -2.28 0.06 7.24
C VAL A 13 -3.06 1.28 7.73
N GLN A 14 -4.17 1.10 8.44
CA GLN A 14 -4.95 2.23 8.99
C GLN A 14 -4.14 3.02 10.02
N THR A 15 -3.35 2.33 10.84
CA THR A 15 -2.44 2.99 11.80
C THR A 15 -1.36 3.78 11.07
N MET A 16 -0.72 3.21 10.04
CA MET A 16 0.26 3.92 9.21
C MET A 16 -0.35 5.17 8.57
N VAL A 17 -1.53 5.05 7.96
CA VAL A 17 -2.23 6.16 7.31
C VAL A 17 -2.49 7.29 8.32
N THR A 18 -2.95 6.93 9.52
CA THR A 18 -3.20 7.90 10.60
C THR A 18 -1.93 8.61 11.04
N ASN A 19 -0.84 7.86 11.25
CA ASN A 19 0.44 8.41 11.72
C ASN A 19 1.09 9.30 10.66
N VAL A 20 1.11 8.87 9.40
CA VAL A 20 1.63 9.68 8.27
C VAL A 20 0.83 10.98 8.14
N ARG A 21 -0.51 10.92 8.17
CA ARG A 21 -1.35 12.12 8.11
C ARG A 21 -1.11 13.06 9.27
N THR A 22 -0.93 12.54 10.48
CA THR A 22 -0.69 13.35 11.68
C THR A 22 0.67 14.05 11.61
N LEU A 23 1.73 13.33 11.23
CA LEU A 23 3.09 13.86 11.15
C LEU A 23 3.26 14.90 10.05
N PHE A 24 2.57 14.72 8.91
CA PHE A 24 2.67 15.60 7.76
C PHE A 24 1.49 16.58 7.63
N ALA A 25 0.64 16.72 8.66
CA ALA A 25 -0.56 17.56 8.62
C ALA A 25 -0.28 19.04 8.24
N GLY A 26 0.90 19.56 8.60
CA GLY A 26 1.33 20.92 8.26
C GLY A 26 2.13 21.04 6.95
N ASN A 27 2.48 19.92 6.33
CA ASN A 27 3.32 19.87 5.13
C ASN A 27 2.46 19.71 3.88
N ARG A 28 2.83 20.41 2.80
CA ARG A 28 2.18 20.25 1.49
C ARG A 28 2.67 19.02 0.71
N THR A 29 3.79 18.44 1.15
CA THR A 29 4.42 17.29 0.52
C THR A 29 4.91 16.29 1.57
N TYR A 30 4.97 15.03 1.17
CA TYR A 30 5.47 13.91 1.97
C TYR A 30 6.98 13.67 1.79
N ASN A 31 7.74 14.73 1.50
CA ASN A 31 9.19 14.63 1.32
C ASN A 31 9.85 14.01 2.55
N GLY A 32 10.75 13.05 2.33
CA GLY A 32 11.48 12.38 3.41
C GLY A 32 10.75 11.17 4.03
N LEU A 33 9.56 10.82 3.54
CA LEU A 33 8.82 9.64 4.01
C LEU A 33 9.48 8.31 3.60
N GLY A 34 9.96 8.23 2.37
CA GLY A 34 10.53 7.00 1.79
C GLY A 34 12.02 7.12 1.57
N ASP A 35 12.83 6.73 2.55
CA ASP A 35 14.24 6.49 2.29
C ASP A 35 14.46 5.02 1.93
N SER A 36 14.17 4.65 0.68
CA SER A 36 14.30 3.25 0.21
C SER A 36 15.76 2.82 0.01
N SER A 37 16.72 3.75 0.11
CA SER A 37 18.14 3.50 -0.21
C SER A 37 18.95 3.13 1.03
N SER A 38 18.63 3.74 2.17
CA SER A 38 19.31 3.53 3.47
C SER A 38 18.49 2.70 4.47
N GLY A 39 17.21 2.42 4.16
CA GLY A 39 16.27 1.70 5.01
C GLY A 39 15.19 2.61 5.58
N TYR A 40 14.15 2.03 6.18
CA TYR A 40 12.99 2.79 6.67
C TYR A 40 13.15 3.27 8.12
N GLY A 41 14.38 3.48 8.59
CA GLY A 41 14.68 3.85 9.99
C GLY A 41 14.01 5.14 10.42
N THR A 42 13.87 6.12 9.52
CA THR A 42 13.10 7.35 9.79
C THR A 42 11.62 7.05 10.00
N ALA A 43 11.03 6.17 9.18
CA ALA A 43 9.62 5.79 9.31
C ALA A 43 9.35 5.03 10.63
N TYR A 44 10.31 4.21 11.05
CA TYR A 44 10.27 3.53 12.34
C TYR A 44 10.42 4.52 13.51
N THR A 45 11.40 5.42 13.45
CA THR A 45 11.64 6.44 14.50
C THR A 45 10.44 7.39 14.66
N LEU A 46 9.76 7.70 13.56
CA LEU A 46 8.55 8.52 13.55
C LEU A 46 7.29 7.74 13.99
N GLY A 47 7.39 6.44 14.27
CA GLY A 47 6.28 5.59 14.70
C GLY A 47 5.28 5.26 13.58
N ILE A 48 5.64 5.44 12.31
CA ILE A 48 4.81 5.02 11.17
C ILE A 48 4.85 3.50 11.06
N PHE A 49 6.04 2.93 11.17
CA PHE A 49 6.21 1.48 11.34
C PHE A 49 6.33 1.13 12.81
N ASN A 50 5.91 -0.09 13.15
CA ASN A 50 5.99 -0.65 14.50
C ASN A 50 6.91 -1.87 14.52
N ASP A 51 7.15 -2.40 15.73
CA ASP A 51 7.98 -3.60 15.97
C ASP A 51 7.41 -4.89 15.35
N GLU A 52 6.18 -4.86 14.83
CA GLU A 52 5.62 -6.01 14.10
C GLU A 52 6.04 -6.03 12.62
N ILE A 53 6.47 -4.90 12.09
CA ILE A 53 6.86 -4.71 10.70
C ILE A 53 8.38 -4.68 10.59
N CYS A 54 9.03 -3.99 11.53
CA CYS A 54 10.48 -3.85 11.60
C CYS A 54 11.06 -4.83 12.61
N ASP A 55 12.10 -5.55 12.22
CA ASP A 55 12.87 -6.47 13.07
C ASP A 55 13.98 -5.76 13.86
N ASP A 56 14.44 -4.60 13.36
CA ASP A 56 15.47 -3.77 13.97
C ASP A 56 15.14 -2.26 13.90
N SER A 57 15.95 -1.46 14.59
CA SER A 57 15.79 0.00 14.65
C SER A 57 16.08 0.72 13.33
N THR A 58 16.76 0.07 12.39
CA THR A 58 17.04 0.60 11.05
C THR A 58 15.91 0.30 10.07
N CYS A 59 15.02 -0.62 10.44
CA CYS A 59 13.93 -1.14 9.64
C CYS A 59 14.31 -1.35 8.18
N LYS A 60 15.38 -2.11 7.96
CA LYS A 60 15.93 -2.32 6.62
C LYS A 60 15.02 -3.18 5.76
N ASN A 61 14.35 -4.17 6.36
CA ASN A 61 13.49 -5.12 5.67
C ASN A 61 12.10 -5.19 6.33
N PRO A 62 11.28 -4.15 6.20
CA PRO A 62 9.93 -4.17 6.76
C PRO A 62 9.09 -5.29 6.12
N VAL A 63 8.45 -6.12 6.94
CA VAL A 63 7.66 -7.27 6.51
C VAL A 63 6.19 -7.15 6.89
N ASN A 64 5.32 -7.71 6.04
CA ASN A 64 3.89 -7.79 6.31
C ASN A 64 3.51 -9.11 7.00
N PRO A 65 2.26 -9.29 7.45
CA PRO A 65 1.80 -10.54 8.10
C PRO A 65 1.90 -11.81 7.23
N TYR A 66 2.19 -11.67 5.94
CA TYR A 66 2.41 -12.76 5.00
C TYR A 66 3.90 -13.04 4.74
N GLY A 67 4.81 -12.27 5.36
CA GLY A 67 6.26 -12.41 5.21
C GLY A 67 6.83 -11.74 3.96
N GLY A 68 6.02 -10.98 3.23
CA GLY A 68 6.47 -10.19 2.08
C GLY A 68 6.85 -8.76 2.46
N PRO A 69 7.61 -8.05 1.60
CA PRO A 69 8.10 -6.73 1.95
C PRO A 69 6.99 -5.67 1.95
N VAL A 70 7.13 -4.72 2.87
CA VAL A 70 6.34 -3.48 2.92
C VAL A 70 7.21 -2.34 2.41
N SER A 71 6.61 -1.37 1.74
CA SER A 71 7.32 -0.13 1.40
C SER A 71 6.40 1.05 1.55
N ILE A 72 6.98 2.17 1.98
CA ILE A 72 6.31 3.46 1.93
C ILE A 72 7.08 4.37 0.99
N GLY A 73 6.35 5.25 0.33
CA GLY A 73 6.92 6.13 -0.66
C GLY A 73 6.01 7.29 -0.96
N THR A 74 6.35 8.00 -2.01
CA THR A 74 5.65 9.21 -2.42
C THR A 74 5.32 9.15 -3.91
N ALA A 75 4.26 9.86 -4.29
CA ALA A 75 3.80 9.95 -5.67
C ALA A 75 3.29 11.37 -5.97
N ASN A 76 3.04 11.64 -7.26
CA ASN A 76 2.55 12.92 -7.78
C ASN A 76 3.23 14.17 -7.19
N SER A 77 4.50 14.40 -7.54
CA SER A 77 5.38 15.45 -7.00
C SER A 77 5.43 15.48 -5.47
N ASN A 78 5.42 14.30 -4.84
CA ASN A 78 5.40 14.10 -3.40
C ASN A 78 4.15 14.65 -2.69
N GLN A 79 3.09 14.95 -3.42
CA GLN A 79 1.82 15.39 -2.85
C GLN A 79 1.02 14.22 -2.29
N TYR A 80 1.31 12.99 -2.74
CA TYR A 80 0.67 11.77 -2.25
C TYR A 80 1.71 10.88 -1.59
N PHE A 81 1.27 10.11 -0.60
CA PHE A 81 2.04 9.00 -0.04
C PHE A 81 1.44 7.67 -0.45
N THR A 82 2.30 6.66 -0.46
CA THR A 82 1.92 5.29 -0.83
C THR A 82 2.36 4.32 0.23
N ILE A 83 1.52 3.34 0.52
CA ILE A 83 1.87 2.16 1.33
C ILE A 83 1.69 0.95 0.43
N SER A 84 2.73 0.15 0.26
CA SER A 84 2.71 -1.00 -0.65
C SER A 84 3.08 -2.27 0.08
N TYR A 85 2.23 -3.28 0.00
CA TYR A 85 2.47 -4.62 0.52
C TYR A 85 2.70 -5.56 -0.65
N SER A 86 3.82 -6.27 -0.66
CA SER A 86 4.16 -7.28 -1.68
C SER A 86 4.25 -8.68 -1.08
N GLY A 87 4.38 -9.69 -1.93
CA GLY A 87 4.50 -11.08 -1.46
C GLY A 87 3.20 -11.66 -0.92
N LEU A 88 2.06 -11.10 -1.33
CA LEU A 88 0.75 -11.55 -0.90
C LEU A 88 0.29 -12.76 -1.71
N PRO A 89 -0.40 -13.74 -1.10
CA PRO A 89 -1.13 -14.74 -1.85
C PRO A 89 -2.31 -14.09 -2.58
N GLN A 90 -2.73 -14.66 -3.71
CA GLN A 90 -3.78 -14.09 -4.55
C GLN A 90 -5.09 -13.84 -3.77
N ASP A 91 -5.52 -14.78 -2.93
CA ASP A 91 -6.72 -14.63 -2.08
C ASP A 91 -6.60 -13.48 -1.06
N ALA A 92 -5.38 -13.21 -0.55
CA ALA A 92 -5.19 -12.06 0.33
C ALA A 92 -5.24 -10.75 -0.45
N CYS A 93 -4.58 -10.68 -1.61
CA CYS A 93 -4.62 -9.50 -2.47
C CYS A 93 -6.06 -9.16 -2.88
N THR A 94 -6.86 -10.15 -3.29
CA THR A 94 -8.26 -9.90 -3.70
C THR A 94 -9.12 -9.41 -2.55
N ARG A 95 -9.00 -10.03 -1.36
CA ARG A 95 -9.73 -9.59 -0.16
C ARG A 95 -9.32 -8.20 0.28
N LEU A 96 -8.03 -7.89 0.27
CA LEU A 96 -7.52 -6.57 0.63
C LEU A 96 -7.94 -5.53 -0.40
N ALA A 97 -7.94 -5.84 -1.70
CA ALA A 97 -8.41 -4.91 -2.73
C ALA A 97 -9.91 -4.60 -2.58
N MET A 98 -10.72 -5.61 -2.26
CA MET A 98 -12.17 -5.43 -2.06
C MET A 98 -12.54 -4.85 -0.70
N ALA A 99 -11.60 -4.77 0.24
CA ALA A 99 -11.86 -4.18 1.55
C ALA A 99 -12.14 -2.68 1.42
N ASP A 100 -12.90 -2.15 2.37
CA ASP A 100 -13.18 -0.72 2.43
C ASP A 100 -11.98 0.01 3.06
N TRP A 101 -11.35 0.89 2.28
CA TRP A 101 -10.26 1.76 2.70
C TRP A 101 -10.70 3.24 2.75
N GLY A 102 -12.01 3.48 2.63
CA GLY A 102 -12.60 4.79 2.48
C GLY A 102 -12.60 5.28 1.03
N ASP A 103 -12.74 6.59 0.88
CA ASP A 103 -13.00 7.28 -0.37
C ASP A 103 -12.18 8.58 -0.47
N ALA A 104 -12.56 9.47 -1.39
CA ALA A 104 -11.89 10.77 -1.52
C ALA A 104 -11.99 11.63 -0.24
N SER A 105 -13.01 11.41 0.61
CA SER A 105 -13.19 12.11 1.88
C SER A 105 -12.17 11.66 2.93
N SER A 106 -11.89 10.36 3.03
CA SER A 106 -10.79 9.83 3.86
C SER A 106 -9.40 10.14 3.28
N GLY A 107 -9.36 10.76 2.10
CA GLY A 107 -8.15 11.12 1.37
C GLY A 107 -7.54 9.97 0.58
N LEU A 108 -8.28 8.86 0.40
CA LEU A 108 -7.90 7.80 -0.52
C LEU A 108 -8.01 8.31 -1.96
N VAL A 109 -6.92 8.15 -2.72
CA VAL A 109 -6.84 8.55 -4.12
C VAL A 109 -6.95 7.33 -5.02
N ALA A 110 -6.20 6.28 -4.70
CA ALA A 110 -6.15 5.08 -5.51
C ALA A 110 -5.79 3.83 -4.69
N ILE A 111 -6.24 2.68 -5.19
CA ILE A 111 -5.75 1.36 -4.82
C ILE A 111 -5.17 0.75 -6.09
N ILE A 112 -3.95 0.23 -6.01
CA ILE A 112 -3.30 -0.46 -7.12
C ILE A 112 -3.07 -1.90 -6.69
N ALA A 113 -3.71 -2.83 -7.38
CA ALA A 113 -3.52 -4.26 -7.15
C ALA A 113 -2.77 -4.87 -8.34
N SER A 114 -1.87 -5.80 -8.06
CA SER A 114 -1.10 -6.48 -9.10
C SER A 114 -0.85 -7.94 -8.73
N GLY A 115 -0.81 -8.83 -9.73
CA GLY A 115 -0.29 -10.19 -9.59
C GLY A 115 1.24 -10.29 -9.51
N ALA A 116 1.94 -9.17 -9.48
CA ALA A 116 3.39 -9.09 -9.31
C ALA A 116 3.77 -8.23 -8.10
N ALA A 117 5.04 -8.28 -7.70
CA ALA A 117 5.56 -7.47 -6.61
C ALA A 117 5.32 -5.98 -6.90
N ALA A 118 5.09 -5.18 -5.84
CA ALA A 118 4.84 -3.76 -6.02
C ALA A 118 6.06 -3.13 -6.68
N THR A 119 5.82 -2.34 -7.72
CA THR A 119 6.84 -1.45 -8.25
C THR A 119 6.94 -0.24 -7.34
N SER A 120 8.16 0.24 -7.06
CA SER A 120 8.34 1.45 -6.25
C SER A 120 7.57 2.60 -6.90
N GLN A 121 6.68 3.20 -6.12
CA GLN A 121 5.93 4.36 -6.56
C GLN A 121 6.90 5.53 -6.57
N THR A 122 7.05 6.18 -7.73
CA THR A 122 7.92 7.34 -7.86
C THR A 122 7.11 8.62 -7.73
N SER A 123 7.78 9.68 -7.29
CA SER A 123 7.20 11.02 -7.20
C SER A 123 6.59 11.48 -8.53
N ALA A 124 7.05 11.03 -9.68
CA ALA A 124 6.48 11.43 -10.98
C ALA A 124 5.14 10.75 -11.32
N LYS A 125 4.69 9.74 -10.54
CA LYS A 125 3.55 8.90 -10.92
C LYS A 125 2.22 9.64 -10.75
N THR A 126 1.47 9.73 -11.84
CA THR A 126 0.06 10.15 -11.86
C THR A 126 -0.83 8.92 -11.90
N PHE A 127 -1.98 8.96 -11.21
CA PHE A 127 -2.90 7.84 -11.12
C PHE A 127 -4.11 8.08 -12.03
N THR A 128 -4.18 7.35 -13.13
CA THR A 128 -5.35 7.31 -14.02
C THR A 128 -6.08 5.99 -13.80
N GLY A 129 -7.38 6.05 -13.50
CA GLY A 129 -8.20 4.87 -13.28
C GLY A 129 -8.21 3.93 -14.49
N ASN A 130 -7.86 2.67 -14.26
CA ASN A 130 -7.90 1.59 -15.23
C ASN A 130 -8.02 0.25 -14.50
N ALA A 131 -9.24 -0.25 -14.37
CA ALA A 131 -9.54 -1.47 -13.64
C ALA A 131 -8.86 -2.71 -14.26
N GLN A 132 -8.69 -2.74 -15.58
CA GLN A 132 -8.04 -3.83 -16.31
C GLN A 132 -6.54 -3.93 -15.97
N ASN A 133 -5.90 -2.79 -15.71
CA ASN A 133 -4.50 -2.71 -15.29
C ASN A 133 -4.32 -2.71 -13.77
N GLY A 134 -5.40 -2.95 -13.02
CA GLY A 134 -5.37 -3.01 -11.57
C GLY A 134 -5.22 -1.66 -10.87
N ILE A 135 -5.52 -0.54 -11.54
CA ILE A 135 -5.49 0.81 -10.96
C ILE A 135 -6.92 1.29 -10.72
N PHE A 136 -7.33 1.36 -9.46
CA PHE A 136 -8.66 1.76 -9.04
C PHE A 136 -8.56 3.13 -8.39
N THR A 137 -9.25 4.13 -8.94
CA THR A 137 -9.18 5.51 -8.40
C THR A 137 -10.56 5.95 -7.93
N THR A 138 -10.58 6.83 -6.93
CA THR A 138 -11.82 7.43 -6.42
C THR A 138 -12.43 8.39 -7.44
N THR A 139 -11.61 9.07 -8.25
CA THR A 139 -12.05 9.98 -9.31
C THR A 139 -12.73 9.27 -10.48
N ALA A 140 -12.31 8.05 -10.82
CA ALA A 140 -12.97 7.24 -11.83
C ALA A 140 -14.12 6.38 -11.27
N HIS A 141 -14.49 6.57 -9.99
CA HIS A 141 -15.51 5.77 -9.29
C HIS A 141 -15.28 4.25 -9.40
N LEU A 142 -14.02 3.82 -9.37
CA LEU A 142 -13.63 2.41 -9.45
C LEU A 142 -13.50 1.74 -8.08
N ILE A 143 -13.81 2.48 -7.01
CA ILE A 143 -13.85 2.04 -5.63
C ILE A 143 -15.30 2.25 -5.16
N PRO A 144 -15.98 1.22 -4.62
CA PRO A 144 -15.48 -0.09 -4.22
C PRO A 144 -15.14 -1.01 -5.41
N ILE A 145 -14.08 -1.80 -5.24
CA ILE A 145 -13.58 -2.71 -6.28
C ILE A 145 -14.46 -3.97 -6.33
N THR A 146 -14.96 -4.32 -7.52
CA THR A 146 -15.73 -5.56 -7.72
C THR A 146 -14.86 -6.80 -7.64
N LEU A 147 -15.43 -7.94 -7.25
CA LEU A 147 -14.70 -9.21 -7.19
C LEU A 147 -14.01 -9.56 -8.52
N SER A 148 -14.69 -9.36 -9.66
CA SER A 148 -14.13 -9.67 -10.98
C SER A 148 -12.88 -8.84 -11.28
N ASN A 149 -12.91 -7.54 -10.98
CA ASN A 149 -11.77 -6.66 -11.17
C ASN A 149 -10.64 -6.97 -10.20
N ALA A 150 -10.95 -7.22 -8.92
CA ALA A 150 -9.96 -7.58 -7.91
C ALA A 150 -9.23 -8.88 -8.27
N VAL A 151 -9.99 -9.92 -8.66
CA VAL A 151 -9.42 -11.20 -9.10
C VAL A 151 -8.53 -11.00 -10.31
N THR A 152 -8.97 -10.23 -11.30
CA THR A 152 -8.19 -9.97 -12.53
C THR A 152 -6.89 -9.22 -12.22
N ALA A 153 -6.95 -8.18 -11.38
CA ALA A 153 -5.79 -7.38 -11.01
C ALA A 153 -4.77 -8.16 -10.16
N CYS A 154 -5.24 -8.94 -9.20
CA CYS A 154 -4.38 -9.74 -8.31
C CYS A 154 -3.89 -11.05 -8.94
N LYS A 155 -4.46 -11.46 -10.09
CA LYS A 155 -4.06 -12.68 -10.79
C LYS A 155 -2.72 -12.46 -11.48
N LYS A 156 -1.81 -13.38 -11.23
CA LYS A 156 -0.49 -13.40 -11.86
C LYS A 156 -0.55 -14.03 -13.26
N SER A 157 0.31 -13.59 -14.17
CA SER A 157 0.45 -14.19 -15.51
C SER A 157 1.29 -15.48 -15.52
N ALA A 158 2.03 -15.80 -14.45
CA ALA A 158 2.88 -16.99 -14.30
C ALA A 158 3.04 -17.45 -12.83
N SER A 159 2.52 -18.66 -12.55
CA SER A 159 2.35 -19.49 -11.34
C SER A 159 3.26 -19.44 -10.09
N ALA A 160 3.96 -18.36 -9.74
CA ALA A 160 4.59 -18.29 -8.41
C ALA A 160 3.62 -17.74 -7.36
N ASP A 161 3.24 -18.58 -6.39
CA ASP A 161 2.47 -18.19 -5.20
C ASP A 161 3.20 -17.08 -4.42
N ASN A 162 2.43 -16.27 -3.67
CA ASN A 162 2.95 -15.20 -2.80
C ASN A 162 3.76 -14.13 -3.54
N SER A 163 3.20 -13.56 -4.60
CA SER A 163 3.85 -12.48 -5.34
C SER A 163 2.92 -11.35 -5.73
N SER A 164 1.64 -11.43 -5.39
CA SER A 164 0.72 -10.33 -5.58
C SER A 164 1.11 -9.16 -4.67
N SER A 165 0.70 -7.97 -5.08
CA SER A 165 0.88 -6.77 -4.28
C SER A 165 -0.36 -5.89 -4.30
N ILE A 166 -0.47 -5.07 -3.28
CA ILE A 166 -1.46 -4.01 -3.18
C ILE A 166 -0.76 -2.74 -2.71
N THR A 167 -1.10 -1.61 -3.32
CA THR A 167 -0.60 -0.29 -2.97
C THR A 167 -1.77 0.63 -2.73
N TRP A 168 -1.83 1.23 -1.54
CA TRP A 168 -2.76 2.29 -1.23
C TRP A 168 -2.10 3.63 -1.46
N VAL A 169 -2.82 4.54 -2.12
CA VAL A 169 -2.37 5.89 -2.43
C VAL A 169 -3.29 6.87 -1.71
N TYR A 170 -2.70 7.72 -0.90
CA TYR A 170 -3.40 8.72 -0.13
C TYR A 170 -2.80 10.11 -0.36
N ARG A 171 -3.67 11.12 -0.24
CA ARG A 171 -3.28 12.52 -0.22
C ARG A 171 -3.12 13.09 1.19
#